data_AF-A0A950A7L9-F1
#
_entry.id   AF-A0A950A7L9-F1
#
_cell.length_a   1.000
_cell.length_b   1.000
_cell.length_c   1.000
_cell.angle_alpha   90.00
_cell.angle_beta   90.00
_cell.angle_gamma   90.00
#
_symmetry.space_group_name_H-M   'P 1'
#
loop_
_entity.id
_entity.type
_entity.pdbx_description
1 polymer ?
#
loop_
_entity_poly.entity_id
_entity_poly.type
_entity_poly.pdbx_seq_one_letter_code
_entity_poly.pdbx_strand_id
1 'polypeptide(L)' 'MKQKPEIISGQILSGPQFNEPMRVETVRLNGLNAWVVGFVGMQSERFRSVTLSRSDLDALTIY' A
#
# COMPACT_ATOMS: atom_id res chain seq x y z
N MET A 1 -2.36 -10.13 -19.92
CA MET A 1 -1.30 -9.53 -19.08
C MET A 1 -1.90 -9.27 -17.71
N LYS A 2 -1.34 -9.86 -16.63
CA LYS A 2 -1.90 -9.70 -15.28
C LYS A 2 -1.70 -8.26 -14.81
N GLN A 3 -2.76 -7.45 -14.85
CA GLN A 3 -2.80 -6.13 -14.19
C GLN A 3 -2.67 -6.37 -12.69
N LYS A 4 -1.50 -6.05 -12.11
CA LYS A 4 -1.31 -5.99 -10.66
C LYS A 4 -1.97 -4.71 -10.13
N PRO A 5 -2.65 -4.77 -8.98
CA PRO A 5 -3.81 -3.93 -8.69
C PRO A 5 -3.45 -2.46 -8.61
N GLU A 6 -4.33 -1.64 -9.16
CA GLU A 6 -4.42 -0.23 -8.83
C GLU A 6 -4.81 -0.15 -7.36
N ILE A 7 -3.82 0.03 -6.48
CA ILE A 7 -4.09 0.31 -5.08
C ILE A 7 -4.78 1.66 -5.01
N ILE A 8 -5.91 1.72 -4.33
CA ILE A 8 -6.72 2.94 -4.17
C ILE A 8 -7.00 3.19 -2.69
N SER A 9 -7.37 4.44 -2.36
CA SER A 9 -7.78 4.79 -1.00
C SER A 9 -8.97 3.97 -0.52
N GLY A 10 -8.98 3.65 0.78
CA GLY A 10 -10.00 2.85 1.45
C GLY A 10 -9.71 1.34 1.48
N GLN A 11 -8.82 0.81 0.63
CA GLN A 11 -8.47 -0.61 0.66
C GLN A 11 -7.67 -0.99 1.89
N ILE A 12 -7.92 -2.18 2.43
CA ILE A 12 -7.12 -2.77 3.50
C ILE A 12 -6.12 -3.75 2.87
N LEU A 13 -4.84 -3.55 3.19
CA LEU A 13 -3.73 -4.34 2.69
C LEU A 13 -3.01 -5.06 3.81
N SER A 14 -2.46 -6.23 3.50
CA SER A 14 -1.42 -6.87 4.29
C SER A 14 -0.24 -7.26 3.41
N GLY A 15 0.93 -7.43 4.02
CA GLY A 15 2.12 -7.83 3.32
C GLY A 15 3.37 -7.69 4.20
N PRO A 16 4.54 -8.11 3.70
CA PRO A 16 5.78 -8.16 4.46
C PRO A 16 6.28 -6.78 4.94
N GLN A 17 5.76 -5.70 4.35
CA GLN A 17 6.08 -4.31 4.71
C GLN A 17 5.40 -3.86 6.01
N PHE A 18 4.41 -4.62 6.50
CA PHE A 18 3.51 -4.19 7.57
C PHE A 18 3.43 -5.24 8.69
N ASN A 19 3.43 -4.76 9.93
CA ASN A 19 3.28 -5.61 11.11
C ASN A 19 1.81 -5.83 11.51
N GLU A 20 0.87 -5.18 10.82
CA GLU A 20 -0.57 -5.26 10.99
C GLU A 20 -1.27 -4.95 9.65
N PRO A 21 -2.57 -5.25 9.48
CA PRO A 21 -3.33 -4.77 8.34
C PRO A 21 -3.36 -3.23 8.28
N MET A 22 -3.19 -2.68 7.09
CA MET A 22 -3.08 -1.24 6.86
C MET A 22 -4.14 -0.78 5.87
N ARG A 23 -4.90 0.27 6.19
CA ARG A 23 -5.81 0.91 5.23
C ARG A 23 -5.08 1.99 4.45
N VAL A 24 -5.29 2.01 3.13
CA VAL A 24 -4.77 3.04 2.24
C VAL A 24 -5.53 4.34 2.45
N GLU A 25 -4.82 5.42 2.76
CA GLU A 25 -5.39 6.76 2.89
C GLU A 25 -5.09 7.61 1.66
N THR A 26 -3.87 7.51 1.12
CA THR A 26 -3.46 8.29 -0.08
C THR A 26 -2.56 7.47 -0.98
N VAL A 27 -2.64 7.71 -2.29
CA VAL A 27 -1.76 7.10 -3.30
C VAL A 27 -1.25 8.21 -4.22
N ARG A 28 0.06 8.34 -4.35
CA ARG A 28 0.72 9.31 -5.24
C ARG A 28 1.79 8.63 -6.07
N LEU A 29 1.85 8.94 -7.36
CA LEU A 29 2.93 8.49 -8.23
C LEU A 29 4.23 9.23 -7.87
N ASN A 30 5.34 8.51 -7.82
CA ASN A 30 6.68 9.02 -7.52
C ASN A 30 7.69 8.54 -8.58
N GLY A 31 7.33 8.68 -9.85
CA GLY A 31 8.13 8.22 -10.99
C GLY A 31 7.56 6.97 -11.66
N LEU A 32 8.34 6.35 -12.55
CA LEU A 32 7.86 5.32 -13.48
C LEU A 32 7.38 4.03 -12.79
N ASN A 33 7.95 3.69 -11.64
CA ASN A 33 7.72 2.41 -10.95
C ASN A 33 7.69 2.55 -9.42
N ALA A 34 7.35 3.74 -8.93
CA ALA A 34 7.31 4.01 -7.50
C ALA A 34 6.04 4.79 -7.13
N TRP A 35 5.45 4.42 -5.99
CA TRP A 35 4.25 5.04 -5.43
C TRP A 35 4.53 5.44 -4.00
N VAL A 36 4.23 6.69 -3.63
CA VAL A 36 4.14 7.08 -2.23
C VAL A 36 2.72 6.81 -1.77
N VAL A 37 2.59 5.91 -0.81
CA VAL A 37 1.30 5.48 -0.27
C VAL A 37 1.22 5.81 1.21
N GLY A 38 0.21 6.58 1.57
CA GLY A 38 -0.15 6.84 2.97
C GLY A 38 -1.05 5.75 3.49
N PHE A 39 -0.75 5.25 4.68
CA PHE A 39 -1.47 4.16 5.33
C PHE A 39 -1.83 4.50 6.77
N VAL A 40 -2.91 3.93 7.28
CA VAL A 40 -3.26 3.90 8.71
C VAL A 40 -3.38 2.46 9.18
N GLY A 41 -2.77 2.14 10.34
CA GLY A 41 -2.88 0.82 10.95
C GLY A 41 -4.28 0.54 11.47
N MET A 42 -4.82 -0.63 11.18
CA MET A 42 -6.20 -0.98 11.60
C MET A 42 -6.32 -1.24 13.10
N GLN A 43 -5.22 -1.49 13.82
CA GLN A 43 -5.22 -1.67 15.27
C GLN A 43 -4.53 -0.51 15.97
N SER A 44 -3.35 -0.10 15.50
CA SER A 44 -2.59 0.96 16.14
C SER A 44 -3.08 2.37 15.83
N GLU A 45 -3.93 2.52 14.80
CA GLU A 45 -4.36 3.80 14.23
C GLU A 45 -3.20 4.72 13.82
N ARG A 46 -1.99 4.16 13.70
CA ARG A 46 -0.80 4.93 13.39
C ARG A 46 -0.71 5.18 11.89
N PHE A 47 -0.63 6.46 11.53
CA PHE A 47 -0.34 6.87 10.16
C PHE A 47 1.13 6.64 9.80
N ARG A 48 1.38 6.17 8.58
CA ARG A 48 2.73 6.10 7.98
C ARG A 48 2.66 6.33 6.47
N SER A 49 3.70 6.92 5.91
CA SER A 49 3.86 7.07 4.45
C SER A 49 5.04 6.23 4.00
N VAL A 50 4.86 5.44 2.94
CA VAL A 50 5.87 4.51 2.43
C VAL A 50 5.98 4.65 0.92
N THR A 51 7.21 4.64 0.41
CA THR A 51 7.46 4.50 -1.03
C THR A 51 7.49 3.02 -1.37
N LEU A 52 6.58 2.58 -2.24
CA LEU A 52 6.48 1.21 -2.73
C LEU A 52 6.96 1.14 -4.16
N SER A 53 7.80 0.16 -4.47
CA SER A 53 8.14 -0.25 -5.83
C SER A 53 7.07 -1.16 -6.42
N ARG A 54 7.16 -1.45 -7.73
CA ARG A 54 6.26 -2.43 -8.35
C ARG A 54 6.35 -3.79 -7.66
N SER A 55 7.56 -4.26 -7.35
CA SER A 55 7.78 -5.52 -6.60
C SER A 55 7.18 -5.52 -5.20
N ASP A 56 7.08 -4.36 -4.55
CA ASP A 56 6.46 -4.25 -3.23
C ASP A 56 4.95 -4.39 -3.32
N LEU A 57 4.30 -3.63 -4.22
CA LEU A 57 2.86 -3.77 -4.50
C LEU A 57 2.52 -5.21 -4.84
N ASP A 58 3.45 -5.83 -5.55
CA ASP A 58 3.34 -7.17 -6.07
C ASP A 58 3.29 -8.26 -4.97
N ALA A 59 3.79 -7.95 -3.78
CA ALA A 59 3.80 -8.80 -2.60
C ALA A 59 2.68 -8.47 -1.60
N LEU A 60 1.85 -7.46 -1.90
CA LEU A 60 0.72 -7.09 -1.06
C LEU A 60 -0.52 -7.93 -1.40
N THR A 61 -1.30 -8.22 -0.36
CA THR A 61 -2.63 -8.84 -0.47
C THR A 61 -3.68 -7.78 -0.14
N ILE A 62 -4.71 -7.70 -0.99
CA ILE A 62 -5.89 -6.86 -0.77
C ILE A 62 -6.98 -7.73 -0.16
N TYR A 63 -7.61 -7.27 0.92
CA TYR A 63 -8.78 -7.93 1.53
C TYR A 63 -10.09 -7.51 0.85
#